data_AF-A0A078LYN5-F1
#
_entry.id   AF-A0A078LYN5-F1
#
_cell.length_a   1.000
_cell.length_b   1.000
_cell.length_c   1.000
_cell.angle_alpha   90.00
_cell.angle_beta   90.00
_cell.angle_gamma   90.00
#
_symmetry.space_group_name_H-M   'P 1'
#
loop_
_entity.id
_entity.type
_entity.pdbx_description
1 polymer ?
#
loop_
_entity_poly.entity_id
_entity_poly.type
_entity_poly.pdbx_seq_one_letter_code
_entity_poly.pdbx_strand_id
1 'polypeptide(L)'
;MKTHSILLGSMGVAVLLGIFGQHATTFIATSIPFLHPLYVLTALTLCSIAIFIFVPYYAVRSSAKLGTPLVITYILLDIVLCIGTSFWSIFVLAIWWG
;
A
#
# COMPACT_ATOMS: atom_id res chain seq x y z
N MET A 1 -10.43 19.43 2.11
CA MET A 1 -11.09 18.15 1.73
C MET A 1 -10.24 17.31 0.76
N LYS A 2 -9.91 17.79 -0.45
CA LYS A 2 -9.16 17.00 -1.46
C LYS A 2 -7.87 16.32 -0.95
N THR A 3 -7.02 17.03 -0.21
CA THR A 3 -5.77 16.48 0.33
C THR A 3 -5.98 15.36 1.34
N HIS A 4 -6.97 15.49 2.23
CA HIS A 4 -7.29 14.43 3.20
C HIS A 4 -7.78 13.17 2.49
N SER A 5 -8.65 13.32 1.48
CA SER A 5 -9.14 12.20 0.68
C SER A 5 -8.02 11.49 -0.07
N ILE A 6 -7.04 12.24 -0.60
CA ILE A 6 -5.87 11.64 -1.27
C ILE A 6 -5.06 10.83 -0.27
N LEU A 7 -4.71 11.39 0.90
CA LEU A 7 -3.89 10.70 1.91
C LEU A 7 -4.58 9.43 2.43
N LEU A 8 -5.82 9.55 2.91
CA LEU A 8 -6.57 8.42 3.43
C LEU A 8 -6.87 7.39 2.34
N GLY A 9 -7.18 7.85 1.13
CA GLY A 9 -7.41 6.99 -0.03
C GLY A 9 -6.16 6.20 -0.41
N SER A 10 -4.99 6.85 -0.45
CA SER A 10 -3.72 6.16 -0.73
C SER A 10 -3.38 5.13 0.34
N MET A 11 -3.55 5.46 1.63
CA MET A 11 -3.35 4.49 2.72
C MET A 11 -4.29 3.30 2.56
N GLY A 12 -5.58 3.56 2.29
CA GLY A 12 -6.58 2.51 2.08
C GLY A 12 -6.23 1.60 0.90
N VAL A 13 -5.81 2.17 -0.24
CA VAL A 13 -5.37 1.40 -1.41
C VAL A 13 -4.13 0.57 -1.07
N ALA A 14 -3.14 1.14 -0.36
CA ALA A 14 -1.94 0.41 0.04
C ALA A 14 -2.28 -0.79 0.93
N VAL A 15 -3.17 -0.61 1.91
CA VAL A 15 -3.69 -1.68 2.77
C VAL A 15 -4.39 -2.75 1.95
N LEU A 16 -5.28 -2.35 1.03
CA LEU A 16 -6.01 -3.31 0.19
C LEU A 16 -5.06 -4.15 -0.66
N LEU A 17 -4.07 -3.53 -1.29
CA LEU A 17 -3.07 -4.21 -2.12
C LEU A 17 -2.21 -5.17 -1.31
N GLY A 18 -1.76 -4.76 -0.12
CA GLY A 18 -0.87 -5.58 0.71
C GLY A 18 -1.59 -6.72 1.45
N ILE A 19 -2.78 -6.46 2.00
CA ILE A 19 -3.55 -7.47 2.74
C ILE A 19 -4.23 -8.47 1.80
N PHE A 20 -4.85 -7.98 0.73
CA PHE A 20 -5.61 -8.81 -0.21
C PHE A 20 -4.84 -9.17 -1.49
N GLY A 21 -3.54 -8.88 -1.55
CA GLY A 21 -2.69 -9.12 -2.73
C GLY A 21 -2.72 -10.58 -3.22
N GLN A 22 -2.82 -11.55 -2.31
CA GLN A 22 -2.95 -12.96 -2.65
C GLN A 22 -4.27 -13.26 -3.39
N HIS A 23 -5.39 -12.78 -2.84
CA HIS A 23 -6.70 -12.98 -3.45
C HIS A 23 -6.77 -12.30 -4.82
N ALA A 24 -6.28 -11.07 -4.93
CA ALA A 24 -6.20 -10.35 -6.20
C ALA A 24 -5.35 -11.12 -7.22
N THR A 25 -4.19 -11.64 -6.81
CA THR A 25 -3.33 -12.47 -7.66
C THR A 25 -4.05 -13.71 -8.17
N THR A 26 -4.73 -14.46 -7.29
CA THR A 26 -5.47 -15.66 -7.72
C THR A 26 -6.56 -15.34 -8.72
N PHE A 27 -7.31 -14.25 -8.51
CA PHE A 27 -8.33 -13.78 -9.44
C PHE A 27 -7.73 -13.38 -10.80
N ILE A 28 -6.64 -12.61 -10.79
CA ILE A 28 -5.95 -12.18 -12.02
C ILE A 28 -5.42 -13.38 -12.79
N ALA A 29 -4.78 -14.34 -12.11
CA ALA A 29 -4.27 -15.55 -12.73
C ALA A 29 -5.36 -16.38 -13.41
N THR A 30 -6.55 -16.49 -12.79
CA THR A 30 -7.69 -17.20 -13.41
C THR A 30 -8.28 -16.45 -14.60
N SER A 31 -8.24 -15.12 -14.60
CA SER A 31 -8.79 -14.28 -15.68
C SER A 31 -7.81 -14.05 -16.83
N ILE A 32 -6.51 -14.09 -16.53
CA ILE A 32 -5.41 -13.77 -17.45
C ILE A 32 -4.34 -14.88 -17.34
N PRO A 33 -4.54 -16.02 -18.02
CA PRO A 33 -3.76 -17.23 -17.81
C PRO A 33 -2.30 -17.14 -18.24
N PHE A 34 -1.90 -16.12 -19.01
CA PHE A 34 -0.49 -15.91 -19.39
C PHE A 34 0.34 -15.18 -18.32
N LEU A 35 -0.30 -14.55 -17.33
CA LEU A 35 0.41 -13.88 -16.25
C LEU A 35 0.81 -14.87 -15.17
N HIS A 36 2.10 -14.99 -14.89
CA HIS A 36 2.58 -15.85 -13.82
C HIS A 36 2.14 -15.26 -12.46
N PRO A 37 1.39 -16.01 -11.63
CA PRO A 37 0.78 -15.49 -10.40
C PRO A 37 1.79 -14.84 -9.45
N LEU A 38 2.96 -15.46 -9.30
CA LEU A 38 4.01 -14.97 -8.40
C LEU A 38 4.57 -13.59 -8.82
N TYR A 39 4.64 -13.28 -10.12
CA TYR A 39 5.04 -11.94 -10.56
C TYR A 39 3.96 -10.90 -10.31
N VAL A 40 2.68 -11.28 -10.44
CA VAL A 40 1.55 -10.41 -10.10
C VAL A 40 1.58 -10.07 -8.61
N LEU A 41 1.74 -11.08 -7.74
CA LEU A 41 1.82 -10.85 -6.29
C LEU A 41 3.01 -9.98 -5.91
N THR A 42 4.16 -10.21 -6.53
CA THR A 42 5.37 -9.39 -6.34
C THR A 42 5.07 -7.94 -6.71
N ALA A 43 4.46 -7.69 -7.86
CA ALA A 43 4.11 -6.34 -8.31
C ALA A 43 3.12 -5.66 -7.36
N LEU A 44 2.06 -6.35 -6.91
CA LEU A 44 1.10 -5.80 -5.96
C LEU A 44 1.74 -5.44 -4.62
N THR A 45 2.64 -6.28 -4.11
CA THR A 45 3.41 -6.02 -2.88
C THR A 45 4.29 -4.79 -3.03
N LEU A 46 5.04 -4.67 -4.13
CA LEU A 46 5.88 -3.50 -4.40
C LEU A 46 5.06 -2.22 -4.56
N CYS A 47 3.90 -2.29 -5.22
CA CYS A 47 2.97 -1.17 -5.34
C CYS A 47 2.45 -0.72 -3.97
N SER A 48 2.06 -1.65 -3.09
CA SER A 48 1.62 -1.33 -1.72
C SER A 48 2.72 -0.57 -0.95
N ILE A 49 3.95 -1.10 -0.95
CA ILE A 49 5.10 -0.47 -0.29
C ILE A 49 5.41 0.91 -0.88
N ALA A 50 5.40 1.04 -2.20
CA ALA A 50 5.65 2.31 -2.87
C ALA A 50 4.62 3.38 -2.49
N ILE A 51 3.34 3.01 -2.32
CA ILE A 51 2.30 3.93 -1.87
C ILE A 51 2.56 4.38 -0.43
N PHE A 52 2.91 3.46 0.48
CA PHE A 52 3.29 3.84 1.85
C PHE A 52 4.48 4.79 1.89
N ILE A 53 5.47 4.65 0.99
CA ILE A 53 6.58 5.62 0.90
C ILE A 53 6.10 6.98 0.35
N PHE A 54 5.14 6.98 -0.57
CA PHE A 54 4.60 8.19 -1.19
C PHE A 54 3.77 9.05 -0.23
N VAL A 55 3.00 8.43 0.67
CA VAL A 55 2.12 9.10 1.63
C VAL A 55 2.84 10.16 2.49
N PRO A 56 3.94 9.87 3.20
CA PRO A 56 4.64 10.86 4.02
C PRO A 56 5.23 11.99 3.17
N TYR A 57 5.76 11.67 1.99
CA TYR A 57 6.23 12.68 1.03
C TYR A 57 5.11 13.66 0.64
N TYR A 58 3.93 13.13 0.29
CA TYR A 58 2.80 13.96 -0.10
C TYR A 58 2.22 14.77 1.08
N ALA A 59 2.21 14.20 2.29
CA ALA A 59 1.78 14.89 3.51
C ALA A 59 2.68 16.10 3.82
N VAL A 60 4.01 15.92 3.78
CA VAL A 60 4.99 17.00 3.99
C VAL A 60 4.87 18.07 2.90
N ARG A 61 4.73 17.67 1.63
CA ARG A 61 4.51 18.61 0.52
C ARG A 61 3.21 19.40 0.67
N SER A 62 2.21 18.82 1.34
CA SER A 62 0.92 19.45 1.61
C SER A 62 0.86 20.17 2.96
N SER A 63 1.98 20.31 3.67
CA SER A 63 2.06 20.90 5.01
C SER A 63 1.47 22.30 5.09
N ALA A 64 1.68 23.15 4.09
CA ALA A 64 1.09 24.50 4.03
C ALA A 64 -0.46 24.49 4.02
N LYS A 65 -1.09 23.40 3.56
CA LYS A 65 -2.55 23.25 3.50
C LYS A 65 -3.13 22.51 4.70
N LEU A 66 -2.35 21.63 5.31
CA LEU A 66 -2.78 20.75 6.41
C LEU A 66 -2.45 21.35 7.78
N GLY A 67 -1.37 22.13 7.87
CA GLY A 67 -0.76 22.47 9.15
C GLY A 67 0.07 21.30 9.71
N THR A 68 1.13 21.65 10.44
CA THR A 68 2.07 20.71 11.05
C THR A 68 1.43 19.59 11.88
N PRO A 69 0.45 19.82 12.77
CA PRO A 69 -0.08 18.75 13.61
C PRO A 69 -0.78 17.66 12.78
N LEU A 70 -1.53 18.03 11.75
CA LEU A 70 -2.21 17.06 10.89
C LEU A 70 -1.22 16.25 10.04
N VAL A 71 -0.13 16.87 9.56
CA VAL A 71 0.94 16.14 8.85
C VAL A 71 1.55 15.07 9.73
N ILE A 72 1.86 15.39 10.99
CA ILE A 72 2.41 14.44 11.96
C ILE A 72 1.41 13.29 12.18
N THR A 73 0.13 13.59 12.38
CA THR A 73 -0.91 12.56 12.54
C THR A 73 -0.98 11.62 11.34
N TYR A 74 -0.93 12.14 10.11
CA TYR A 74 -0.95 11.29 8.91
C TYR A 74 0.29 10.41 8.80
N ILE A 75 1.48 10.94 9.10
CA ILE A 75 2.72 10.16 9.05
C ILE A 75 2.69 9.05 10.12
N LEU A 76 2.24 9.34 11.34
CA LEU A 76 2.13 8.33 12.40
C LEU A 76 1.12 7.23 12.03
N LEU A 77 -0.03 7.61 11.49
CA LEU A 77 -1.02 6.65 11.00
C LEU A 77 -0.45 5.79 9.87
N ASP A 78 0.27 6.42 8.93
CA ASP A 78 0.93 5.72 7.82
C ASP A 78 1.92 4.68 8.32
N ILE A 79 2.77 5.03 9.28
CA ILE A 79 3.77 4.12 9.86
C ILE A 79 3.10 2.89 10.47
N VAL A 80 2.05 3.08 11.27
CA VAL A 80 1.32 1.96 11.90
C VAL A 80 0.73 1.01 10.85
N LEU A 81 0.09 1.56 9.83
CA LEU A 81 -0.51 0.78 8.74
C LEU A 81 0.56 0.10 7.87
N CYS A 82 1.62 0.83 7.56
CA CYS A 82 2.75 0.38 6.72
C CYS A 82 3.44 -0.82 7.34
N ILE A 83 3.74 -0.77 8.64
CA ILE A 83 4.39 -1.87 9.37
C ILE A 83 3.52 -3.13 9.25
N GLY A 84 2.26 -3.07 9.70
CA GLY A 84 1.38 -4.24 9.71
C GLY A 84 1.14 -4.82 8.31
N THR A 85 0.83 -3.94 7.35
CA THR A 85 0.53 -4.35 5.97
C THR A 85 1.75 -4.90 5.25
N SER A 86 2.90 -4.24 5.38
CA SER A 86 4.12 -4.66 4.67
C SER A 86 4.66 -5.97 5.23
N PHE A 87 4.64 -6.16 6.56
CA PHE A 87 5.02 -7.44 7.16
C PHE A 87 4.15 -8.59 6.64
N TRP A 88 2.83 -8.41 6.62
CA TRP A 88 1.92 -9.40 6.07
C TRP A 88 2.18 -9.66 4.58
N SER A 89 2.24 -8.61 3.76
CA SER A 89 2.42 -8.73 2.31
C SER A 89 3.74 -9.41 1.95
N ILE A 90 4.84 -9.08 2.66
CA ILE A 90 6.15 -9.70 2.44
C ILE A 90 6.15 -11.16 2.91
N PHE A 91 5.51 -11.46 4.04
CA PHE A 91 5.37 -12.85 4.52
C PHE A 91 4.63 -13.72 3.50
N VAL A 92 3.50 -13.24 2.98
CA VAL A 92 2.73 -13.95 1.94
C VAL A 92 3.56 -14.10 0.67
N LEU A 93 4.26 -13.06 0.25
CA LEU A 93 5.15 -13.12 -0.91
C LEU A 93 6.26 -14.15 -0.71
N ALA A 94 6.89 -14.20 0.46
CA ALA A 94 7.92 -15.17 0.79
C ALA A 94 7.39 -16.61 0.70
N ILE A 95 6.21 -16.90 1.26
CA ILE A 95 5.58 -18.23 1.13
C ILE A 95 5.39 -18.64 -0.34
N TRP A 96 5.06 -17.68 -1.21
CA TRP A 96 4.85 -17.96 -2.63
C TRP A 96 6.14 -18.22 -3.40
N TRP A 97 7.26 -17.60 -2.98
CA TRP A 97 8.57 -17.85 -3.56
C TRP A 97 9.22 -19.15 -3.08
N GLY A 98 8.78 -19.70 -1.95
CA GLY A 98 9.35 -20.90 -1.32
C GLY A 98 10.55 -20.58 -0.44
#